data_AF-A0A1T5P631-F1
#
_entry.id   AF-A0A1T5P631-F1
#
_cell.length_a   1.000
_cell.length_b   1.000
_cell.length_c   1.000
_cell.angle_alpha   90.00
_cell.angle_beta   90.00
_cell.angle_gamma   90.00
#
_symmetry.space_group_name_H-M   'P 1'
#
loop_
_entity.id
_entity.type
_entity.pdbx_description
1 polymer ?
#
loop_
_entity_poly.entity_id
_entity_poly.type
_entity_poly.pdbx_seq_one_letter_code
_entity_poly.pdbx_strand_id
1 'polypeptide(L)'
;MQLKPGTCYKVNTRTIAALQQFGEYEFVVAVIHANDTSDSVVFELKKLLGHYSTEQELATRQAIETHADGFSLEDITGHQLNLLQFERESAFIKWIAEGIAVPYDCNA
;
A
#
# COMPACT_ATOMS: atom_id res chain seq x y z
N MET A 1 10.36 -10.37 -11.21
CA MET A 1 10.80 -9.05 -10.73
C MET A 1 10.74 -9.13 -9.22
N GLN A 2 11.80 -8.73 -8.51
CA GLN A 2 11.84 -8.79 -7.05
C GLN A 2 11.79 -7.38 -6.49
N LEU A 3 10.98 -7.16 -5.45
CA LEU A 3 10.92 -5.90 -4.72
C LEU A 3 12.20 -5.74 -3.90
N LYS A 4 12.80 -4.54 -3.96
CA LYS A 4 14.04 -4.24 -3.25
C LYS A 4 13.74 -3.31 -2.07
N PRO A 5 14.16 -3.65 -0.84
CA PRO A 5 14.10 -2.73 0.29
C PRO A 5 14.73 -1.37 -0.05
N GLY A 6 14.09 -0.29 0.41
CA GLY A 6 14.46 1.09 0.12
C GLY A 6 13.90 1.64 -1.21
N THR A 7 13.25 0.81 -2.04
CA THR A 7 12.59 1.30 -3.27
C THR A 7 11.26 1.94 -2.94
N CYS A 8 10.97 3.10 -3.52
CA CYS A 8 9.67 3.75 -3.40
C CYS A 8 8.78 3.53 -4.62
N TYR A 9 7.48 3.44 -4.36
CA TYR A 9 6.44 3.33 -5.36
C TYR A 9 5.36 4.36 -5.08
N LYS A 10 4.93 5.04 -6.15
CA LYS A 10 3.72 5.85 -6.14
C LYS A 10 2.56 4.94 -6.49
N VAL A 11 1.52 4.93 -5.64
CA VAL A 11 0.33 4.09 -5.76
C VAL A 11 -0.88 4.98 -5.98
N ASN A 12 -1.71 4.63 -6.96
CA ASN A 12 -2.97 5.30 -7.23
C ASN A 12 -4.14 4.57 -6.53
N THR A 13 -5.00 5.31 -5.83
CA THR A 13 -6.08 4.74 -5.02
C THR A 13 -7.30 4.27 -5.83
N ARG A 14 -7.34 4.48 -7.15
CA ARG A 14 -8.49 4.15 -8.01
C ARG A 14 -9.01 2.73 -7.85
N THR A 15 -8.15 1.76 -7.55
CA THR A 15 -8.50 0.34 -7.38
C THR A 15 -8.58 -0.10 -5.91
N ILE A 16 -8.39 0.80 -4.96
CA ILE A 16 -8.32 0.49 -3.52
C ILE A 16 -9.65 0.87 -2.87
N ALA A 17 -10.58 -0.08 -2.82
CA ALA A 17 -11.95 0.13 -2.33
C ALA A 17 -12.02 0.82 -0.96
N ALA A 18 -11.14 0.44 -0.01
CA ALA A 18 -11.07 1.02 1.33
C ALA A 18 -10.79 2.54 1.35
N LEU A 19 -10.13 3.04 0.30
CA LEU A 19 -9.69 4.43 0.20
C LEU A 19 -10.53 5.26 -0.78
N GLN A 20 -11.41 4.62 -1.56
CA GLN A 20 -12.25 5.30 -2.56
C GLN A 20 -13.21 6.34 -1.96
N GLN A 21 -13.55 6.23 -0.68
CA GLN A 21 -14.38 7.22 0.02
C GLN A 21 -13.78 8.64 0.01
N PHE A 22 -12.46 8.76 -0.16
CA PHE A 22 -11.75 10.04 -0.27
C PHE A 22 -11.53 10.50 -1.73
N GLY A 23 -12.09 9.78 -2.70
CA GLY A 23 -11.83 9.98 -4.12
C GLY A 23 -10.52 9.36 -4.60
N GLU A 24 -10.14 9.67 -5.84
CA GLU A 24 -8.88 9.22 -6.42
C GLU A 24 -7.73 10.16 -6.01
N TYR A 25 -6.67 9.58 -5.46
CA TYR A 25 -5.45 10.28 -5.11
C TYR A 25 -4.25 9.33 -5.22
N GLU A 26 -3.06 9.89 -5.03
CA GLU A 26 -1.82 9.14 -5.09
C GLU A 26 -1.07 9.25 -3.77
N PHE A 27 -0.39 8.19 -3.37
CA PHE A 27 0.48 8.17 -2.20
C PHE A 27 1.76 7.41 -2.51
N VAL A 28 2.79 7.63 -1.68
CA VAL A 28 4.11 7.02 -1.86
C VAL A 28 4.37 6.05 -0.71
N VAL A 29 4.72 4.81 -1.06
CA VAL A 29 5.18 3.79 -0.12
C VAL A 29 6.63 3.44 -0.37
N ALA A 30 7.35 3.08 0.70
CA ALA A 30 8.68 2.51 0.62
C ALA A 30 8.65 1.03 1.00
N VAL A 31 9.36 0.18 0.26
CA VAL A 31 9.58 -1.21 0.65
C VAL A 31 10.53 -1.23 1.84
N ILE A 32 10.07 -1.74 2.99
CA ILE A 32 10.91 -1.94 4.17
C ILE A 32 11.53 -3.33 4.16
N HIS A 33 10.71 -4.33 3.82
CA HIS A 33 11.14 -5.72 3.74
C HIS A 33 10.40 -6.42 2.58
N ALA A 34 11.08 -7.34 1.90
CA ALA A 34 10.47 -8.21 0.90
C ALA A 34 11.15 -9.57 0.96
N ASN A 35 10.35 -10.63 0.93
CA ASN A 35 10.82 -12.01 0.93
C ASN A 35 10.00 -12.80 -0.09
N ASP A 36 10.64 -13.04 -1.24
CA ASP A 36 10.11 -13.79 -2.38
C ASP A 36 9.80 -15.25 -2.03
N THR A 37 10.56 -15.86 -1.11
CA THR A 37 10.36 -17.26 -0.72
C THR A 37 9.09 -17.46 0.10
N SER A 38 8.74 -16.51 0.97
CA SER A 38 7.50 -16.53 1.75
C SER A 38 6.37 -15.70 1.13
N ASP A 39 6.58 -15.14 -0.07
CA ASP A 39 5.66 -14.20 -0.75
C ASP A 39 5.15 -13.11 0.20
N SER A 40 6.06 -12.48 0.94
CA SER A 40 5.72 -11.49 1.97
C SER A 40 6.45 -10.18 1.74
N VAL A 41 5.77 -9.05 1.93
CA VAL A 41 6.33 -7.71 1.80
C VAL A 41 5.81 -6.81 2.91
N VAL A 42 6.64 -5.85 3.33
CA VAL A 42 6.28 -4.82 4.31
C VAL A 42 6.58 -3.46 3.71
N PHE A 43 5.62 -2.56 3.82
CA PHE A 43 5.71 -1.20 3.33
C PHE A 43 5.56 -0.18 4.46
N GLU A 44 6.17 0.98 4.27
CA GLU A 44 5.96 2.17 5.09
C GLU A 44 5.31 3.25 4.22
N LEU A 45 4.30 3.94 4.75
CA LEU A 45 3.73 5.11 4.09
C LEU A 45 4.70 6.30 4.24
N LYS A 46 5.18 6.86 3.11
CA LYS A 46 6.06 8.03 3.13
C LYS A 46 5.28 9.34 3.12
N LYS A 47 4.30 9.46 2.23
CA LYS A 47 3.47 10.66 2.08
C LYS A 47 2.29 10.44 1.15
N LEU A 48 1.27 11.28 1.29
CA LEU A 48 0.24 11.47 0.28
C LEU A 48 0.68 12.58 -0.68
N LEU A 49 0.26 12.49 -1.94
CA LEU A 49 0.56 13.49 -2.96
C LEU A 49 -0.63 14.43 -3.16
N GLY A 50 -0.35 15.73 -3.24
CA GLY A 50 -1.37 16.76 -3.40
C GLY A 50 -1.96 17.24 -2.06
N HIS A 51 -3.20 17.72 -2.10
CA HIS A 51 -3.91 18.18 -0.92
C HIS A 51 -4.68 17.01 -0.29
N TYR A 52 -4.51 16.79 1.00
CA TYR A 52 -5.13 15.69 1.72
C TYR A 52 -5.58 16.13 3.12
N SER A 53 -6.57 15.45 3.67
CA SER A 53 -7.00 15.64 5.06
C SER A 53 -6.25 14.70 6.00
N THR A 54 -6.24 15.02 7.29
CA THR A 54 -5.67 14.14 8.32
C THR A 54 -6.37 12.77 8.37
N GLU A 55 -7.69 12.74 8.14
CA GLU A 55 -8.46 11.49 8.09
C GLU A 55 -8.03 10.61 6.91
N GLN A 56 -7.79 11.21 5.74
CA GLN A 56 -7.31 10.52 4.56
C GLN A 56 -5.91 9.94 4.79
N GLU A 57 -5.00 10.70 5.42
CA GLU A 57 -3.67 10.21 5.77
C GLU A 57 -3.76 9.02 6.74
N LEU A 58 -4.58 9.12 7.80
CA LEU A 58 -4.74 8.06 8.79
C LEU A 58 -5.30 6.77 8.16
N ALA A 59 -6.35 6.90 7.35
CA ALA A 59 -6.95 5.75 6.65
C ALA A 59 -5.97 5.10 5.67
N THR A 60 -5.19 5.90 4.94
CA THR A 60 -4.15 5.40 4.04
C THR A 60 -3.09 4.64 4.81
N ARG A 61 -2.62 5.21 5.93
CA ARG A 61 -1.61 4.59 6.78
C ARG A 61 -2.11 3.26 7.34
N GLN A 62 -3.34 3.23 7.85
CA GLN A 62 -3.97 1.99 8.32
C GLN A 62 -4.06 0.94 7.19
N ALA A 63 -4.46 1.33 5.99
CA ALA A 63 -4.55 0.39 4.86
C ALA A 63 -3.19 -0.23 4.44
N ILE A 64 -2.07 0.41 4.79
CA ILE A 64 -0.72 -0.02 4.40
C ILE A 64 -0.01 -0.73 5.56
N GLU A 65 -0.05 -0.15 6.75
CA GLU A 65 0.80 -0.52 7.89
C GLU A 65 0.13 -1.51 8.85
N THR A 66 -1.20 -1.71 8.77
CA THR A 66 -1.89 -2.64 9.69
C THR A 66 -1.44 -4.10 9.50
N HIS A 67 -0.77 -4.40 8.39
CA HIS A 67 -0.26 -5.73 8.06
C HIS A 67 1.08 -6.07 8.70
N ALA A 68 1.88 -5.07 9.10
CA ALA A 68 3.23 -5.30 9.62
C ALA A 68 3.23 -5.99 11.01
N ASP A 69 2.15 -5.87 11.77
CA ASP A 69 2.01 -6.40 13.14
C ASP A 69 1.11 -7.66 13.25
N GLY A 70 0.69 -8.25 12.12
CA GLY A 70 -0.21 -9.42 12.12
C GLY A 70 -1.66 -9.10 12.51
N PHE A 71 -2.06 -7.83 12.43
CA PHE A 71 -3.44 -7.40 12.66
C PHE A 71 -4.29 -7.65 11.39
N SER A 72 -5.41 -8.34 11.57
CA SER A 72 -6.46 -8.43 10.55
C SER A 72 -7.51 -7.36 10.83
N LEU A 73 -7.66 -6.40 9.92
CA LEU A 73 -8.81 -5.51 9.93
C LEU A 73 -10.00 -6.29 9.41
N GLU A 74 -10.99 -6.49 10.25
CA GLU A 74 -12.26 -7.11 9.89
C GLU A 74 -13.35 -6.05 10.02
N ASP A 75 -14.24 -5.98 9.04
CA ASP A 75 -15.50 -5.24 9.21
C ASP A 75 -16.41 -5.97 10.21
N ILE A 76 -17.49 -5.33 10.66
CA ILE A 76 -18.53 -5.90 11.54
C ILE A 76 -19.16 -7.20 11.00
N THR A 77 -18.96 -7.47 9.71
CA THR A 77 -19.40 -8.67 8.99
C THR A 77 -18.35 -9.80 8.98
N GLY A 78 -17.16 -9.58 9.53
CA GLY A 78 -16.02 -10.52 9.50
C GLY A 78 -15.25 -10.52 8.18
N HIS A 79 -15.47 -9.54 7.31
CA HIS A 79 -14.77 -9.45 6.03
C HIS A 79 -13.40 -8.79 6.22
N GLN A 80 -12.32 -9.46 5.79
CA GLN A 80 -10.98 -8.89 5.83
C GLN A 80 -10.90 -7.65 4.93
N LEU A 81 -10.55 -6.52 5.53
CA LEU A 81 -10.27 -5.25 4.87
C LEU A 81 -8.79 -5.11 4.49
N ASN A 82 -7.99 -6.13 4.80
CA ASN A 82 -6.58 -6.18 4.51
C ASN A 82 -6.32 -6.14 3.00
N LEU A 83 -5.37 -5.30 2.59
CA LEU A 83 -4.96 -5.22 1.19
C LEU A 83 -3.83 -6.22 0.97
N LEU A 84 -4.17 -7.34 0.32
CA LEU A 84 -3.20 -8.40 -0.02
C LEU A 84 -1.96 -7.87 -0.75
N GLN A 85 -2.07 -6.75 -1.47
CA GLN A 85 -0.96 -6.12 -2.17
C GLN A 85 0.07 -5.50 -1.23
N PHE A 86 -0.31 -5.12 -0.01
CA PHE A 86 0.63 -4.68 1.02
C PHE A 86 1.11 -5.82 1.92
N GLU A 87 0.63 -7.04 1.72
CA GLU A 87 1.07 -8.26 2.42
C GLU A 87 1.94 -9.16 1.55
N ARG A 88 1.59 -9.32 0.27
CA ARG A 88 2.20 -10.27 -0.66
C ARG A 88 2.97 -9.59 -1.77
N GLU A 89 4.23 -9.98 -1.93
CA GLU A 89 5.11 -9.45 -2.96
C GLU A 89 4.52 -9.69 -4.36
N SER A 90 4.03 -10.90 -4.62
CA SER A 90 3.41 -11.29 -5.89
C SER A 90 2.17 -10.45 -6.23
N ALA A 91 1.39 -10.07 -5.23
CA ALA A 91 0.19 -9.25 -5.40
C ALA A 91 0.55 -7.79 -5.68
N PHE A 92 1.57 -7.24 -5.01
CA PHE A 92 2.08 -5.91 -5.32
C PHE A 92 2.70 -5.84 -6.71
N ILE A 93 3.44 -6.87 -7.14
CA ILE A 93 4.02 -6.94 -8.49
C ILE A 93 2.93 -6.87 -9.57
N LYS A 94 1.74 -7.42 -9.33
CA LYS A 94 0.60 -7.26 -10.25
C LYS A 94 0.16 -5.80 -10.36
N TRP A 95 0.08 -5.07 -9.25
CA TRP A 95 -0.19 -3.63 -9.29
C TRP A 95 0.87 -2.84 -10.08
N ILE A 96 2.13 -3.27 -10.01
CA ILE A 96 3.18 -2.68 -10.85
C ILE A 96 2.92 -2.96 -12.33
N ALA A 97 2.59 -4.20 -12.69
CA ALA A 97 2.29 -4.60 -14.06
C ALA A 97 1.03 -3.89 -14.63
N GLU A 98 0.05 -3.62 -13.77
CA GLU A 98 -1.20 -2.92 -14.11
C GLU A 98 -1.08 -1.39 -14.10
N GLY A 99 0.09 -0.86 -13.74
CA GLY A 99 0.35 0.58 -13.64
C GLY A 99 -0.38 1.28 -12.49
N ILE A 100 -0.86 0.52 -11.50
CA ILE A 100 -1.45 1.03 -10.26
C ILE A 100 -0.35 1.53 -9.32
N ALA A 101 0.77 0.79 -9.29
CA ALA A 101 1.99 1.16 -8.58
C ALA A 101 3.10 1.45 -9.60
N VAL A 102 3.81 2.56 -9.47
CA VAL A 102 4.92 2.91 -10.36
C VAL A 102 6.15 3.29 -9.56
N PRO A 103 7.38 2.95 -10.00
CA PRO A 103 8.60 3.40 -9.34
C PRO A 103 8.61 4.91 -9.17
N TYR A 104 8.99 5.38 -7.99
CA TYR A 104 8.98 6.79 -7.64
C TYR A 104 10.22 7.15 -6.81
N ASP A 105 10.69 8.39 -6.93
CA ASP A 105 11.77 8.89 -6.07
C ASP A 105 11.21 9.18 -4.68
N CYS A 106 11.77 8.53 -3.66
CA CYS A 106 11.37 8.71 -2.27
C CYS A 106 11.42 10.18 -1.81
N ASN A 107 12.27 11.01 -2.43
CA ASN A 107 12.53 12.39 -2.04
C ASN A 107 11.99 13.43 -3.03
N ALA A 108 11.27 13.01 -4.08
CA ALA A 108 10.67 13.94 -5.05
C ALA A 108 9.66 14.90 -4.42
#